data_AF-A0A256WAB1-F1
#
_entry.id   AF-A0A256WAB1-F1
#
_cell.length_a   1.000
_cell.length_b   1.000
_cell.length_c   1.000
_cell.angle_alpha   90.00
_cell.angle_beta   90.00
_cell.angle_gamma   90.00
#
_symmetry.space_group_name_H-M   'P 1'
#
loop_
_entity.id
_entity.type
_entity.pdbx_description
1 polymer ?
#
loop_
_entity_poly.entity_id
_entity_poly.type
_entity_poly.pdbx_seq_one_letter_code
_entity_poly.pdbx_strand_id
1 'polypeptide(L)'
;MNIILIRSSETIETEDGNSINKRGYYPDGATSSSIAIFTSHTIDVNSFSFILGGRFNAHKIKAEDNAFGNVDVGPSAVVGSFSAMYHLDDHLNLIASVYSAFRSPNINDLGSFGTFNYGIEVPNPYLRPEKSLNYELGLKAKFER
;
A
#
# COMPACT_ATOMS: atom_id res chain seq x y z
N MET A 1 12.64 6.81 5.55
CA MET A 1 12.76 5.34 5.62
C MET A 1 11.92 4.88 6.79
N ASN A 2 11.03 3.91 6.60
CA ASN A 2 10.17 3.36 7.64
C ASN A 2 10.50 1.86 7.81
N ILE A 3 10.51 1.36 9.05
CA ILE A 3 10.80 -0.03 9.39
C ILE A 3 9.75 -0.49 10.40
N ILE A 4 9.11 -1.62 10.10
CA ILE A 4 8.13 -2.29 10.95
C ILE A 4 8.66 -3.69 11.25
N LEU A 5 8.73 -4.02 12.54
CA LEU A 5 9.03 -5.35 13.05
C LEU A 5 7.73 -6.01 13.48
N ILE A 6 7.51 -7.23 13.03
CA ILE A 6 6.33 -8.03 13.38
C ILE A 6 6.75 -9.06 14.43
N ARG A 7 6.03 -9.08 15.54
CA ARG A 7 6.14 -10.09 16.59
C ARG A 7 4.88 -10.94 16.59
N SER A 8 5.03 -12.26 16.62
CA SER A 8 3.90 -13.19 16.73
C SER A 8 4.17 -14.21 17.83
N SER A 9 3.17 -14.44 18.68
CA SER A 9 3.25 -15.42 19.77
C SER A 9 2.64 -16.75 19.35
N GLU A 10 3.26 -17.83 19.78
CA GLU A 10 2.75 -19.20 19.67
C GLU A 10 2.00 -19.56 20.96
N THR A 11 0.84 -20.21 20.83
CA THR A 11 -0.02 -20.59 21.97
C THR A 11 -0.24 -22.09 21.96
N ILE A 12 -0.10 -22.74 23.11
CA ILE A 12 -0.41 -24.15 23.27
C ILE A 12 -1.83 -24.26 23.81
N GLU A 13 -2.75 -24.82 23.01
CA GLU A 13 -4.07 -25.21 23.49
C GLU A 13 -4.04 -26.71 23.85
N THR A 14 -4.67 -27.08 24.95
CA THR A 14 -4.76 -28.48 25.40
C THR A 14 -6.23 -28.89 25.32
N GLU A 15 -6.55 -29.79 24.41
CA GLU A 15 -7.89 -30.39 24.26
C GLU A 15 -7.72 -31.91 24.39
N ASP A 16 -8.46 -32.54 25.31
CA ASP A 16 -8.42 -33.99 25.59
C ASP A 16 -7.03 -34.62 25.82
N GLY A 17 -6.14 -33.90 26.52
CA GLY A 17 -4.80 -34.42 26.88
C GLY A 17 -3.78 -34.42 25.75
N ASN A 18 -4.14 -33.92 24.57
CA ASN A 18 -3.21 -33.64 23.48
C ASN A 18 -2.90 -32.13 23.44
N SER A 19 -1.62 -31.79 23.54
CA SER A 19 -1.16 -30.42 23.34
C SER A 19 -1.09 -30.13 21.84
N ILE A 20 -2.00 -29.31 21.33
CA ILE A 20 -1.92 -28.80 19.97
C ILE A 20 -1.16 -27.47 20.00
N ASN A 21 -0.04 -27.43 19.31
CA ASN A 21 0.73 -26.21 19.19
C ASN A 21 0.10 -25.32 18.11
N LYS A 22 -0.55 -24.22 18.52
CA LYS A 22 -1.12 -23.22 17.60
C LYS A 22 -0.08 -22.13 17.38
N ARG A 23 0.56 -22.19 16.21
CA ARG A 23 1.42 -21.12 15.72
C ARG A 23 0.66 -19.81 15.53
N GLY A 24 1.35 -18.69 15.70
CA GLY A 24 0.85 -17.38 15.31
C GLY A 24 0.61 -17.28 13.80
N TYR A 25 -0.30 -16.39 13.41
CA TYR A 25 -0.65 -16.15 12.00
C TYR A 25 0.49 -15.55 11.16
N TYR A 26 1.51 -14.98 11.80
CA TYR A 26 2.64 -14.35 11.12
C TYR A 26 3.96 -14.99 11.56
N PRO A 27 4.97 -15.06 10.67
CA PRO A 27 6.30 -15.49 11.06
C PRO A 27 6.89 -14.52 12.10
N ASP A 28 7.31 -15.03 13.26
CA ASP A 28 7.92 -14.19 14.28
C ASP A 28 9.26 -13.62 13.78
N GLY A 29 9.49 -12.33 14.03
CA GLY A 29 10.69 -11.65 13.54
C GLY A 29 10.64 -11.21 12.07
N ALA A 30 9.49 -11.35 11.39
CA ALA A 30 9.33 -10.78 10.06
C ALA A 30 9.51 -9.25 10.08
N THR A 31 10.16 -8.73 9.03
CA THR A 31 10.45 -7.30 8.88
C THR A 31 9.87 -6.76 7.57
N SER A 32 9.32 -5.56 7.65
CA SER A 32 8.88 -4.79 6.48
C SER A 32 9.51 -3.41 6.53
N SER A 33 10.23 -3.04 5.49
CA SER A 33 10.89 -1.74 5.39
C SER A 33 10.54 -1.05 4.08
N SER A 34 10.49 0.27 4.09
CA SER A 34 10.18 1.05 2.89
C SER A 34 10.95 2.36 2.81
N ILE A 35 11.24 2.77 1.58
CA ILE A 35 11.80 4.06 1.23
C ILE A 35 10.99 4.66 0.09
N ALA A 36 10.79 5.97 0.15
CA ALA A 36 10.10 6.70 -0.90
C ALA A 36 10.76 8.05 -1.13
N ILE A 37 10.79 8.46 -2.39
CA ILE A 37 11.26 9.76 -2.85
C ILE A 37 10.12 10.37 -3.67
N PHE A 38 9.77 11.61 -3.39
CA PHE A 38 8.68 12.29 -4.09
C PHE A 38 9.08 13.72 -4.46
N THR A 39 8.45 14.22 -5.52
CA THR A 39 8.49 15.62 -5.92
C THR A 39 7.09 16.07 -6.30
N SER A 40 6.81 17.36 -6.10
CA SER A 40 5.57 17.99 -6.49
C SER A 40 5.85 19.42 -6.94
N HIS A 41 5.30 19.81 -8.07
CA HIS A 41 5.47 21.13 -8.66
C HIS A 41 4.10 21.74 -8.94
N THR A 42 3.88 22.93 -8.42
CA THR A 42 2.70 23.75 -8.73
C THR A 42 3.10 24.84 -9.72
N ILE A 43 2.30 25.02 -10.77
CA ILE A 43 2.54 26.00 -11.82
C ILE A 43 1.24 26.74 -12.07
N ASP A 44 1.25 28.05 -11.85
CA ASP A 44 0.12 28.93 -12.11
C ASP A 44 0.35 29.70 -13.42
N VAL A 45 -0.60 29.61 -14.35
CA VAL A 45 -0.56 30.28 -15.66
C VAL A 45 -1.95 30.84 -15.96
N ASN A 46 -2.07 32.17 -15.93
CA ASN A 46 -3.34 32.89 -16.16
C ASN A 46 -4.45 32.36 -15.23
N SER A 47 -5.58 31.92 -15.80
CA SER A 47 -6.71 31.32 -15.08
C SER A 47 -6.53 29.83 -14.78
N PHE A 48 -5.33 29.27 -14.94
CA PHE A 48 -5.07 27.86 -14.67
C PHE A 48 -4.01 27.67 -13.58
N SER A 49 -4.25 26.69 -12.71
CA SER A 49 -3.25 26.15 -11.79
C SER A 49 -3.04 24.67 -12.08
N PHE A 50 -1.79 24.26 -12.23
CA PHE A 50 -1.39 22.88 -12.48
C PHE A 50 -0.59 22.33 -11.32
N ILE A 51 -0.83 21.08 -10.96
CA ILE A 51 -0.03 20.34 -9.98
C ILE A 51 0.48 19.07 -10.65
N LEU A 52 1.80 18.92 -10.69
CA LEU A 52 2.51 17.77 -11.23
C LEU A 52 3.25 17.07 -10.09
N GLY A 53 2.90 15.83 -9.81
CA GLY A 53 3.49 15.02 -8.75
C GLY A 53 4.12 13.74 -9.28
N GLY A 54 5.23 13.34 -8.67
CA GLY A 54 5.90 12.06 -8.95
C GLY A 54 6.43 11.45 -7.66
N ARG A 55 6.29 10.14 -7.50
CA ARG A 55 6.78 9.43 -6.31
C ARG A 55 7.28 8.04 -6.68
N PHE A 56 8.53 7.77 -6.32
CA PHE A 56 9.11 6.43 -6.31
C PHE A 56 8.96 5.82 -4.93
N ASN A 57 8.56 4.55 -4.86
CA ASN A 57 8.48 3.77 -3.63
C ASN A 57 9.21 2.44 -3.84
N ALA A 58 9.97 2.04 -2.85
CA ALA A 58 10.58 0.71 -2.77
C ALA A 58 10.30 0.12 -1.39
N HIS A 59 9.90 -1.15 -1.38
CA HIS A 59 9.63 -1.92 -0.17
C HIS A 59 10.55 -3.12 -0.13
N LYS A 60 10.85 -3.60 1.07
CA LYS A 60 11.59 -4.83 1.32
C LYS A 60 10.92 -5.56 2.47
N ILE A 61 10.42 -6.75 2.19
CA ILE A 61 9.76 -7.62 3.16
C ILE A 61 10.62 -8.87 3.29
N LYS A 62 11.02 -9.18 4.53
CA LYS A 62 11.75 -10.40 4.87
C LYS A 62 11.00 -11.15 5.95
N ALA A 63 10.75 -12.43 5.72
CA ALA A 63 10.20 -13.33 6.71
C ALA A 63 10.87 -14.71 6.56
N GLU A 64 11.22 -15.32 7.69
CA GLU A 64 11.72 -16.69 7.74
C GLU A 64 10.65 -17.53 8.40
N ASP A 65 10.20 -18.58 7.72
CA ASP A 65 9.17 -19.47 8.23
C ASP A 65 9.48 -20.93 7.96
N ASN A 66 9.30 -21.78 8.96
CA ASN A 66 9.58 -23.21 8.85
C ASN A 66 8.56 -23.96 7.97
N ALA A 67 7.36 -23.41 7.74
CA ALA A 67 6.30 -24.09 6.99
C ALA A 67 6.28 -23.76 5.49
N PHE A 68 6.66 -22.54 5.10
CA PHE A 68 6.62 -22.08 3.71
C PHE A 68 7.97 -21.53 3.20
N GLY A 69 9.02 -21.58 4.02
CA GLY A 69 10.37 -21.19 3.67
C GLY A 69 10.61 -19.68 3.79
N ASN A 70 11.79 -19.26 3.33
CA ASN A 70 12.22 -17.87 3.43
C ASN A 70 11.57 -17.00 2.34
N VAL A 71 10.85 -15.98 2.78
CA VAL A 71 10.27 -14.95 1.92
C VAL A 71 11.17 -13.73 1.93
N ASP A 72 11.74 -13.39 0.77
CA ASP A 72 12.46 -12.14 0.57
C ASP A 72 11.98 -11.45 -0.71
N VAL A 73 11.09 -10.46 -0.58
CA VAL A 73 10.54 -9.72 -1.72
C VAL A 73 10.84 -8.23 -1.62
N GLY A 74 11.11 -7.62 -2.78
CA GLY A 74 11.52 -6.22 -2.90
C GLY A 74 10.73 -5.43 -3.94
N PRO A 75 9.40 -5.29 -3.82
CA PRO A 75 8.62 -4.58 -4.84
C PRO A 75 8.96 -3.09 -4.86
N SER A 76 9.01 -2.52 -6.07
CA SER A 76 9.15 -1.08 -6.27
C SER A 76 8.17 -0.57 -7.32
N ALA A 77 7.77 0.69 -7.19
CA ALA A 77 6.83 1.32 -8.08
C ALA A 77 7.08 2.84 -8.19
N VAL A 78 6.94 3.35 -9.40
CA VAL A 78 6.82 4.78 -9.67
C VAL A 78 5.35 5.09 -9.89
N VAL A 79 4.85 6.09 -9.18
CA VAL A 79 3.52 6.65 -9.36
C VAL A 79 3.64 8.15 -9.67
N GLY A 80 2.65 8.67 -10.37
CA GLY A 80 2.56 10.07 -10.73
C GLY A 80 1.13 10.59 -10.66
N SER A 81 1.02 11.90 -10.49
CA SER A 81 -0.24 12.63 -10.45
C SER A 81 -0.15 13.90 -11.30
N PHE A 82 -1.25 14.24 -11.94
CA PHE A 82 -1.44 15.49 -12.63
C PHE A 82 -2.83 16.04 -12.28
N SER A 83 -2.88 17.29 -11.86
CA SER A 83 -4.12 18.01 -11.61
C SER A 83 -4.10 19.35 -12.33
N ALA A 84 -5.23 19.71 -12.93
CA ALA A 84 -5.47 21.01 -13.51
C ALA A 84 -6.68 21.64 -12.83
N MET A 85 -6.54 22.89 -12.43
CA MET A 85 -7.61 23.73 -11.92
C MET A 85 -7.80 24.89 -12.87
N TYR A 86 -9.04 25.15 -13.26
CA TYR A 86 -9.44 26.30 -14.04
C TYR A 86 -10.29 27.23 -13.18
N HIS A 87 -9.83 28.45 -13.01
CA HIS A 87 -10.52 29.53 -12.33
C HIS A 87 -11.57 30.13 -13.28
N LEU A 88 -12.84 29.75 -13.12
CA LEU A 88 -13.95 30.30 -13.91
C LEU A 88 -14.21 31.76 -13.53
N ASP A 89 -14.15 32.05 -12.23
CA ASP A 89 -14.16 33.38 -11.62
C ASP A 89 -13.48 33.33 -10.24
N ASP A 90 -13.54 34.43 -9.48
CA ASP A 90 -12.93 34.53 -8.13
C ASP A 90 -13.59 33.61 -7.08
N HIS A 91 -14.74 33.04 -7.40
CA HIS A 91 -15.57 32.22 -6.52
C HIS A 91 -15.66 30.76 -6.97
N LEU A 92 -15.42 30.43 -8.23
CA LEU A 92 -15.71 29.13 -8.82
C LEU A 92 -14.51 28.56 -9.55
N ASN A 93 -14.15 27.32 -9.19
CA ASN A 93 -13.04 26.59 -9.78
C ASN A 93 -13.50 25.23 -10.28
N LEU A 94 -13.08 24.87 -11.49
CA LEU A 94 -13.21 23.52 -12.02
C LEU A 94 -11.88 22.79 -11.84
N ILE A 95 -11.93 21.56 -11.35
CA ILE A 95 -10.74 20.75 -11.04
C ILE A 95 -10.85 19.44 -11.79
N ALA A 96 -9.81 19.06 -12.51
CA ALA A 96 -9.65 17.74 -13.11
C ALA A 96 -8.33 17.14 -12.67
N SER A 97 -8.34 15.88 -12.22
CA SER A 97 -7.14 15.19 -11.75
C SER A 97 -7.04 13.79 -12.34
N VAL A 98 -5.82 13.36 -12.60
CA VAL A 98 -5.46 11.98 -12.91
C VAL A 98 -4.30 11.57 -12.02
N TYR A 99 -4.40 10.41 -11.39
CA TYR A 99 -3.31 9.90 -10.56
C TYR A 99 -3.23 8.39 -10.63
N SER A 100 -1.99 7.90 -10.69
CA SER A 100 -1.69 6.49 -10.57
C SER A 100 -1.39 6.16 -9.12
N ALA A 101 -1.77 4.96 -8.69
CA ALA A 101 -1.41 4.44 -7.38
C ALA A 101 -0.94 2.99 -7.50
N PHE A 102 -0.25 2.52 -6.46
CA PHE A 102 0.13 1.13 -6.36
C PHE A 102 -0.07 0.62 -4.94
N ARG A 103 -0.29 -0.68 -4.80
CA ARG A 103 -0.27 -1.38 -3.50
C ARG A 103 0.86 -2.40 -3.52
N SER A 104 1.79 -2.29 -2.57
CA SER A 104 2.76 -3.35 -2.33
C SER A 104 2.00 -4.58 -1.82
N PRO A 105 2.37 -5.81 -2.23
CA PRO A 105 1.94 -7.03 -1.56
C PRO A 105 2.21 -6.92 -0.05
N ASN A 106 1.23 -7.31 0.77
CA ASN A 106 1.36 -7.35 2.22
C ASN A 106 1.95 -8.69 2.67
N ILE A 107 2.44 -8.76 3.91
CA ILE A 107 2.95 -10.02 4.47
C ILE A 107 1.89 -11.13 4.55
N ASN A 108 0.62 -10.74 4.72
CA ASN A 108 -0.53 -11.65 4.66
C ASN A 108 -0.62 -12.32 3.28
N ASP A 109 -0.39 -11.55 2.22
CA ASP A 109 -0.44 -12.04 0.82
C ASP A 109 0.73 -12.98 0.50
N LEU A 110 1.80 -12.96 1.32
CA LEU A 110 3.06 -13.66 1.08
C LEU A 110 3.31 -14.84 2.02
N GLY A 111 2.61 -14.94 3.15
CA GLY A 111 2.97 -15.89 4.22
C GLY A 111 1.82 -16.37 5.09
N SER A 112 0.56 -16.11 4.73
CA SER A 112 -0.56 -16.70 5.46
C SER A 112 -0.84 -18.11 4.93
N PHE A 113 -0.56 -19.13 5.75
CA PHE A 113 -1.08 -20.47 5.56
C PHE A 113 -2.03 -20.75 6.73
N GLY A 114 -3.33 -20.83 6.43
CA GLY A 114 -4.36 -21.07 7.41
C GLY A 114 -5.73 -21.17 6.77
N THR A 115 -6.62 -21.94 7.40
CA THR A 115 -8.04 -21.92 7.06
C THR A 115 -8.61 -20.55 7.42
N PHE A 116 -9.00 -19.76 6.43
CA PHE A 116 -9.96 -18.67 6.66
C PHE A 116 -11.37 -19.24 6.45
N ASN A 117 -12.42 -18.47 6.80
CA ASN A 117 -13.81 -18.95 6.84
C ASN A 117 -14.33 -19.66 5.57
N TYR A 118 -13.64 -19.57 4.42
CA TYR A 118 -14.08 -20.19 3.15
C TYR A 118 -12.95 -20.79 2.28
N GLY A 119 -11.74 -21.05 2.78
CA GLY A 119 -10.68 -21.65 1.94
C GLY A 119 -9.26 -21.76 2.53
N ILE A 120 -8.32 -22.17 1.68
CA ILE A 120 -6.88 -22.25 1.96
C ILE A 120 -6.18 -21.15 1.15
N GLU A 121 -5.43 -20.26 1.82
CA GLU A 121 -4.53 -19.32 1.14
C GLU A 121 -3.25 -20.05 0.72
N VAL A 122 -2.91 -19.98 -0.56
CA VAL A 122 -1.65 -20.49 -1.10
C VAL A 122 -0.71 -19.29 -1.30
N PRO A 123 0.40 -19.20 -0.57
CA PRO A 123 1.36 -18.12 -0.71
C PRO A 123 1.84 -17.99 -2.17
N ASN A 124 1.82 -16.78 -2.71
CA ASN A 124 2.38 -16.50 -4.03
C ASN A 124 3.61 -15.58 -3.90
N PRO A 125 4.83 -16.14 -3.86
CA PRO A 125 6.05 -15.35 -3.70
C PRO A 125 6.38 -14.47 -4.92
N TYR A 126 5.62 -14.56 -6.02
CA TYR A 126 5.81 -13.79 -7.26
C TYR A 126 4.75 -12.70 -7.47
N LEU A 127 4.01 -12.31 -6.43
CA LEU A 127 2.99 -11.26 -6.53
C LEU A 127 3.60 -9.94 -7.02
N ARG A 128 3.06 -9.45 -8.14
CA ARG A 128 3.38 -8.13 -8.66
C ARG A 128 2.56 -7.09 -7.90
N PRO A 129 3.07 -5.85 -7.75
CA PRO A 129 2.29 -4.77 -7.18
C PRO A 129 1.00 -4.53 -7.96
N GLU A 130 -0.11 -4.36 -7.24
CA GLU A 130 -1.36 -3.90 -7.83
C GLU A 130 -1.21 -2.45 -8.29
N LYS A 131 -1.78 -2.10 -9.44
CA LYS A 131 -1.73 -0.75 -10.01
C LYS A 131 -3.13 -0.24 -10.28
N SER A 132 -3.38 1.03 -9.97
CA SER A 132 -4.61 1.72 -10.34
C SER A 132 -4.32 3.04 -11.03
N LEU A 133 -5.28 3.48 -11.84
CA LEU A 133 -5.29 4.78 -12.48
C LEU A 133 -6.67 5.40 -12.22
N ASN A 134 -6.68 6.56 -11.60
CA ASN A 134 -7.89 7.21 -11.14
C ASN A 134 -8.05 8.56 -11.85
N TYR A 135 -9.29 8.91 -12.11
CA TYR A 135 -9.68 10.17 -12.74
C TYR A 135 -10.74 10.83 -11.89
N GLU A 136 -10.58 12.12 -11.61
CA GLU A 136 -11.51 12.91 -10.82
C GLU A 136 -11.86 14.21 -11.52
N LEU A 137 -13.13 14.61 -11.42
CA LEU A 137 -13.63 15.89 -11.87
C LEU A 137 -14.43 16.51 -10.72
N GLY A 138 -14.17 17.77 -10.39
CA GLY A 138 -14.77 18.44 -9.25
C GLY A 138 -15.01 19.93 -9.51
N LEU A 139 -15.96 20.49 -8.77
CA LEU A 139 -16.26 21.93 -8.75
C LEU A 139 -16.08 22.44 -7.33
N LYS A 140 -15.40 23.58 -7.18
CA LYS A 140 -15.17 24.24 -5.90
C LYS A 140 -15.70 25.67 -5.97
N ALA A 141 -16.78 25.92 -5.23
CA ALA A 141 -17.39 27.24 -5.08
C ALA A 141 -17.06 27.86 -3.72
N LYS A 142 -16.83 29.17 -3.68
CA LYS A 142 -16.56 29.96 -2.48
C LYS A 142 -17.58 31.10 -2.40
N PHE A 143 -18.48 31.02 -1.43
CA PHE A 143 -19.47 32.04 -1.14
C PHE A 143 -18.98 32.92 0.02
N GLU A 144 -19.16 34.24 -0.09
CA GLU A 144 -19.03 35.12 1.07
C GLU A 144 -20.20 34.86 2.02
N ARG A 145 -19.94 34.98 3.33
CA ARG A 145 -20.88 34.66 4.40
C ARG A 145 -21.68 35.89 4.82
#